data_AF-A0A7J7URA2-F1
#
_entry.id   AF-A0A7J7URA2-F1
#
_cell.length_a   1.000
_cell.length_b   1.000
_cell.length_c   1.000
_cell.angle_alpha   90.00
_cell.angle_beta   90.00
_cell.angle_gamma   90.00
#
_symmetry.space_group_name_H-M   'P 1'
#
loop_
_entity.id
_entity.type
_entity.pdbx_description
1 polymer ?
#
loop_
_entity_poly.entity_id
_entity_poly.type
_entity_poly.pdbx_seq_one_letter_code
_entity_poly.pdbx_strand_id
1 'polypeptide(L)'
;MDGCRYSVRVSPQMANRIVDSARSILNKFIPDIYIYTDHMKGINSGKSPGFGLSLVAETTNGTFLSAELTSNPQGQGAAVLPEDLGRNCAKLLLEEIYRDRIFAAFEELFPDYV
;
A
#
# COMPACT_ATOMS: atom_id res chain seq x y z
N MET A 1 12.29 11.47 4.39
CA MET A 1 12.61 11.30 2.95
C MET A 1 11.70 10.18 2.53
N ASP A 2 10.55 10.53 1.98
CA ASP A 2 9.31 9.80 2.28
C ASP A 2 9.11 8.66 1.28
N GLY A 3 9.92 7.63 1.42
CA GLY A 3 9.98 6.51 0.47
C GLY A 3 9.10 5.34 0.86
N CYS A 4 8.00 5.12 0.14
CA CYS A 4 7.19 3.92 0.26
C CYS A 4 7.70 2.80 -0.70
N ARG A 5 8.13 1.66 -0.13
CA ARG A 5 8.75 0.55 -0.87
C ARG A 5 7.85 -0.67 -0.86
N TYR A 6 7.59 -1.24 -2.04
CA TYR A 6 6.84 -2.49 -2.14
C TYR A 6 7.43 -3.44 -3.19
N SER A 7 7.06 -4.72 -3.12
CA SER A 7 7.52 -5.76 -4.04
C SER A 7 6.33 -6.56 -4.55
N VAL A 8 6.21 -6.67 -5.88
CA VAL A 8 5.07 -7.29 -6.55
C VAL A 8 5.58 -8.39 -7.47
N ARG A 9 5.30 -9.64 -7.10
CA ARG A 9 5.64 -10.81 -7.91
C ARG A 9 4.54 -11.18 -8.92
N VAL A 10 4.10 -10.17 -9.66
CA VAL A 10 3.12 -10.28 -10.75
C VAL A 10 3.54 -9.44 -11.94
N SER A 11 2.89 -9.66 -13.08
CA SER A 11 3.16 -8.87 -14.30
C SER A 11 3.24 -7.37 -14.01
N PRO A 12 4.09 -6.60 -14.71
CA PRO A 12 4.22 -5.15 -14.49
C PRO A 12 2.88 -4.41 -14.64
N GLN A 13 1.95 -4.96 -15.44
CA GLN A 13 0.59 -4.44 -15.57
C GLN A 13 -0.20 -4.53 -14.26
N MET A 14 -0.06 -5.62 -13.49
CA MET A 14 -0.70 -5.74 -12.19
C MET A 14 -0.07 -4.80 -11.16
N ALA A 15 1.26 -4.66 -11.20
CA ALA A 15 1.98 -3.69 -10.39
C ALA A 15 1.43 -2.27 -10.60
N ASN A 16 1.33 -1.82 -11.85
CA ASN A 16 0.79 -0.50 -12.19
C ASN A 16 -0.65 -0.31 -11.69
N ARG A 17 -1.51 -1.32 -11.82
CA ARG A 17 -2.90 -1.27 -11.30
C ARG A 17 -2.94 -1.10 -9.77
N ILE A 18 -2.02 -1.74 -9.04
CA ILE A 18 -1.88 -1.57 -7.58
C ILE A 18 -1.41 -0.16 -7.25
N VAL A 19 -0.43 0.37 -7.99
CA VAL A 19 0.04 1.77 -7.80
C VAL A 19 -1.08 2.77 -8.03
N ASP A 20 -1.77 2.68 -9.15
CA ASP A 20 -2.79 3.65 -9.54
C ASP A 20 -3.93 3.68 -8.52
N SER A 21 -4.35 2.49 -8.05
CA SER A 21 -5.39 2.35 -7.04
C SER A 21 -4.96 2.84 -5.66
N ALA A 22 -3.72 2.57 -5.23
CA ALA A 22 -3.17 3.12 -3.99
C ALA A 22 -3.03 4.65 -4.05
N ARG A 23 -2.49 5.19 -5.15
CA ARG A 23 -2.35 6.64 -5.39
C ARG A 23 -3.70 7.35 -5.41
N SER A 24 -4.73 6.73 -5.97
CA SER A 24 -6.08 7.31 -6.00
C SER A 24 -6.63 7.63 -4.60
N ILE A 25 -6.20 6.90 -3.58
CA ILE A 25 -6.57 7.14 -2.18
C ILE A 25 -5.54 8.09 -1.53
N LEU A 26 -4.26 7.74 -1.58
CA LEU A 26 -3.21 8.44 -0.84
C LEU A 26 -2.97 9.88 -1.35
N ASN A 27 -3.09 10.16 -2.65
CA ASN A 27 -2.88 11.51 -3.22
C ASN A 27 -3.88 12.54 -2.67
N LYS A 28 -5.01 12.12 -2.09
CA LYS A 28 -5.97 13.02 -1.46
C LYS A 28 -5.47 13.58 -0.12
N PHE A 29 -4.49 12.93 0.49
CA PHE A 29 -4.04 13.21 1.85
C PHE A 29 -2.57 13.62 1.88
N ILE A 30 -1.73 12.97 1.08
CA ILE A 30 -0.29 13.21 1.03
C ILE A 30 0.10 13.32 -0.45
N PRO A 31 0.58 14.48 -0.93
CA PRO A 31 1.00 14.61 -2.34
C PRO A 31 2.35 13.94 -2.61
N ASP A 32 3.21 13.78 -1.59
CA ASP A 32 4.55 13.24 -1.73
C ASP A 32 4.59 11.73 -1.45
N ILE A 33 4.29 10.95 -2.48
CA ILE A 33 4.22 9.48 -2.40
C ILE A 33 5.12 8.86 -3.46
N TYR A 34 6.17 8.19 -3.00
CA TYR A 34 7.04 7.37 -3.84
C TYR A 34 6.64 5.91 -3.71
N ILE A 35 6.22 5.27 -4.80
CA ILE A 35 5.77 3.88 -4.82
C ILE A 35 6.69 3.14 -5.80
N TYR A 36 7.61 2.31 -5.29
CA TYR A 36 8.59 1.59 -6.10
C TYR A 36 8.10 0.19 -6.52
N THR A 37 7.94 -0.06 -7.82
CA THR A 37 7.59 -1.39 -8.36
C THR A 37 8.83 -2.28 -8.44
N ASP A 38 8.93 -3.35 -7.63
CA ASP A 38 9.92 -4.41 -7.89
C ASP A 38 9.25 -5.61 -8.56
N HIS A 39 9.79 -6.03 -9.71
CA HIS A 39 9.30 -7.14 -10.52
C HIS A 39 10.34 -8.25 -10.60
N MET A 40 10.16 -9.32 -9.82
CA MET A 40 11.07 -10.46 -9.83
C MET A 40 10.60 -11.57 -10.81
N LYS A 41 11.47 -11.95 -11.76
CA LYS A 41 11.28 -13.11 -12.67
C LYS A 41 12.25 -14.25 -12.33
N GLY A 42 11.88 -15.48 -12.70
CA GLY A 42 12.78 -16.63 -12.71
C GLY A 42 13.04 -17.24 -11.34
N ILE A 43 14.21 -17.85 -11.16
CA ILE A 43 14.59 -18.64 -9.98
C ILE A 43 14.56 -17.80 -8.69
N ASN A 44 14.89 -16.51 -8.79
CA ASN A 44 14.87 -15.57 -7.67
C ASN A 44 13.46 -15.15 -7.23
N SER A 45 12.43 -15.51 -8.00
CA SER A 45 11.07 -15.15 -7.63
C SER A 45 10.57 -16.01 -6.48
N GLY A 46 10.95 -17.30 -6.36
CA GLY A 46 10.41 -18.28 -5.40
C GLY A 46 9.33 -19.19 -6.04
N LYS A 47 8.63 -20.05 -5.27
CA LYS A 47 7.74 -21.09 -5.85
C LYS A 47 6.25 -20.75 -5.91
N SER A 48 5.79 -19.68 -5.24
CA SER A 48 4.36 -19.37 -5.14
C SER A 48 4.02 -18.08 -5.89
N PRO A 49 3.15 -18.11 -6.91
CA PRO A 49 2.68 -16.90 -7.59
C PRO A 49 1.78 -16.08 -6.65
N GLY A 50 1.97 -14.76 -6.62
CA GLY A 50 1.22 -13.84 -5.77
C GLY A 50 1.76 -12.42 -5.87
N PHE A 51 0.96 -11.45 -5.46
CA PHE A 51 1.34 -10.04 -5.39
C PHE A 51 1.12 -9.52 -3.99
N GLY A 52 1.90 -8.52 -3.61
CA GLY A 52 1.75 -7.84 -2.34
C GLY A 52 2.07 -6.38 -2.49
N LEU A 53 1.57 -5.60 -1.55
CA LEU A 53 1.87 -4.18 -1.40
C LEU A 53 2.30 -3.98 0.04
N SER A 54 3.41 -3.28 0.22
CA SER A 54 3.88 -2.81 1.52
C SER A 54 4.02 -1.30 1.40
N LEU A 55 3.28 -0.57 2.20
CA LEU A 55 3.37 0.89 2.27
C LEU A 55 4.06 1.25 3.57
N VAL A 56 4.95 2.23 3.49
CA VAL A 56 5.61 2.81 4.66
C VAL A 56 5.44 4.32 4.60
N ALA A 57 4.92 4.90 5.67
CA ALA A 57 4.82 6.32 5.89
C ALA A 57 5.84 6.73 6.96
N GLU A 58 6.65 7.74 6.66
CA GLU A 58 7.51 8.40 7.63
C GLU A 58 6.80 9.67 8.10
N THR A 59 6.63 9.83 9.41
CA THR A 59 6.10 11.06 9.99
C THR A 59 7.24 12.06 10.20
N THR A 60 6.92 13.36 10.29
CA THR A 60 7.91 14.42 10.54
C THR A 60 8.68 14.26 11.86
N ASN A 61 8.16 13.43 12.77
CA ASN A 61 8.78 13.13 14.06
C ASN A 61 9.74 11.93 14.01
N GLY A 62 9.94 11.33 12.82
CA GLY A 62 10.81 10.17 12.63
C GLY A 62 10.15 8.83 12.99
N THR A 63 8.84 8.80 13.24
CA THR A 63 8.09 7.54 13.41
C THR A 63 7.75 6.96 12.05
N PHE A 64 8.01 5.66 11.88
CA PHE A 64 7.66 4.90 10.68
C PHE A 64 6.41 4.07 10.93
N LEU A 65 5.41 4.25 10.08
CA LEU A 65 4.18 3.47 10.06
C LEU A 65 4.18 2.61 8.81
N SER A 66 3.78 1.35 8.92
CA SER A 66 3.79 0.43 7.79
C SER A 66 2.51 -0.38 7.73
N ALA A 67 2.01 -0.58 6.52
CA ALA A 67 0.91 -1.48 6.25
C ALA A 67 1.28 -2.42 5.10
N GLU A 68 0.99 -3.70 5.25
CA GLU A 68 1.24 -4.69 4.20
C GLU A 68 -0.01 -5.52 3.92
N LEU A 69 -0.21 -5.85 2.64
CA LEU A 69 -1.29 -6.72 2.22
C LEU A 69 -0.81 -7.59 1.07
N THR A 70 -1.12 -8.88 1.14
CA THR A 70 -0.73 -9.87 0.13
C THR A 70 -1.94 -10.56 -0.45
N SER A 71 -1.86 -10.93 -1.73
CA SER A 71 -2.87 -11.72 -2.40
C SER A 71 -2.82 -13.15 -1.88
N ASN A 72 -3.98 -13.81 -1.82
CA ASN A 72 -4.01 -15.22 -1.50
C ASN A 72 -3.22 -16.07 -2.52
N PRO A 73 -2.59 -17.17 -2.09
CA PRO A 73 -1.98 -18.13 -3.00
C PRO A 73 -2.99 -18.63 -4.04
N GLN A 74 -2.52 -18.86 -5.27
CA GLN A 74 -3.38 -19.32 -6.35
C GLN A 74 -4.10 -20.64 -5.96
N GLY A 75 -5.44 -20.62 -5.99
CA GLY A 75 -6.27 -21.77 -5.63
C GLY A 75 -6.69 -21.84 -4.16
N GLN A 76 -6.31 -20.87 -3.32
CA GLN A 76 -6.80 -20.74 -1.95
C GLN A 76 -7.55 -19.41 -1.78
N GLY A 77 -8.81 -19.47 -1.36
CA GLY A 77 -9.63 -18.29 -1.08
C GLY A 77 -10.15 -17.54 -2.32
N ALA A 78 -10.74 -16.38 -2.07
CA ALA A 78 -11.25 -15.51 -3.14
C ALA A 78 -10.10 -14.84 -3.89
N ALA A 79 -10.27 -14.69 -5.21
CA ALA A 79 -9.34 -13.94 -6.03
C ALA A 79 -9.34 -12.47 -5.58
N VAL A 80 -8.19 -12.00 -5.11
CA VAL A 80 -8.02 -10.59 -4.76
C VAL A 80 -7.76 -9.82 -6.05
N LEU A 81 -8.48 -8.71 -6.27
CA LEU A 81 -8.18 -7.82 -7.39
C LEU A 81 -7.00 -6.90 -7.02
N PRO A 82 -6.08 -6.62 -7.96
CA PRO A 82 -4.96 -5.72 -7.70
C PRO A 82 -5.41 -4.32 -7.26
N GLU A 83 -6.54 -3.83 -7.79
CA GLU A 83 -7.11 -2.54 -7.37
C GLU A 83 -7.60 -2.55 -5.93
N ASP A 84 -8.24 -3.63 -5.51
CA ASP A 84 -8.76 -3.75 -4.15
C ASP A 84 -7.61 -3.92 -3.15
N LEU A 85 -6.57 -4.67 -3.53
CA LEU A 85 -5.35 -4.78 -2.73
C LEU A 85 -4.68 -3.41 -2.52
N GLY A 86 -4.56 -2.62 -3.59
CA GLY A 86 -4.01 -1.26 -3.53
C GLY A 86 -4.82 -0.33 -2.62
N ARG A 87 -6.16 -0.29 -2.81
CA ARG A 87 -7.07 0.53 -1.99
C ARG A 87 -7.08 0.11 -0.53
N ASN A 88 -7.15 -1.20 -0.25
CA ASN A 88 -7.23 -1.71 1.11
C ASN A 88 -5.92 -1.48 1.87
N CYS A 89 -4.77 -1.70 1.22
CA CYS A 89 -3.48 -1.41 1.84
C CYS A 89 -3.32 0.09 2.13
N ALA A 90 -3.72 0.96 1.21
CA ALA A 90 -3.72 2.41 1.44
C ALA A 90 -4.61 2.82 2.62
N LYS A 91 -5.81 2.23 2.74
CA LYS A 91 -6.70 2.46 3.89
C LYS A 91 -6.08 1.99 5.20
N LEU A 92 -5.47 0.81 5.23
CA LEU A 92 -4.79 0.29 6.42
C LEU A 92 -3.67 1.23 6.88
N LEU A 93 -2.87 1.75 5.95
CA LEU A 93 -1.83 2.73 6.29
C LEU A 93 -2.43 4.00 6.91
N LEU A 94 -3.52 4.50 6.34
CA LEU A 94 -4.21 5.68 6.86
C LEU A 94 -4.85 5.43 8.22
N GLU A 95 -5.37 4.22 8.46
CA GLU A 95 -5.86 3.81 9.78
C GLU A 95 -4.74 3.75 10.81
N GLU A 96 -3.55 3.27 10.45
CA GLU A 96 -2.38 3.29 11.34
C GLU A 96 -1.94 4.73 11.63
N ILE A 97 -1.92 5.61 10.61
CA ILE A 97 -1.66 7.06 10.78
C ILE A 97 -2.70 7.70 11.70
N TYR A 98 -3.98 7.33 11.54
CA TYR A 98 -5.07 7.83 12.39
C TYR A 98 -4.95 7.34 13.83
N ARG A 99 -4.69 6.04 14.03
CA ARG A 99 -4.61 5.41 15.34
C ARG A 99 -3.46 5.93 16.17
N ASP A 100 -2.32 6.23 15.55
CA ASP A 100 -1.13 6.70 16.26
C ASP A 100 -1.32 8.12 16.84
N ARG A 101 -2.41 8.84 16.51
CA ARG A 101 -2.77 10.20 16.99
C ARG A 101 -1.68 11.27 16.82
N ILE A 102 -0.62 10.99 16.07
CA ILE A 102 0.50 11.92 15.86
C ILE A 102 0.11 13.06 14.88
N PHE A 103 -0.96 12.90 14.09
CA PHE A 103 -1.55 14.01 13.35
C PHE A 103 -2.75 14.60 14.12
N ALA A 104 -2.50 15.68 14.86
CA ALA A 104 -3.55 16.53 15.45
C ALA A 104 -4.50 17.17 14.40
N ALA A 105 -4.23 17.00 13.09
CA ALA A 105 -5.00 17.59 11.99
C ALA A 105 -6.03 16.63 11.35
N PHE A 106 -6.22 15.41 11.87
CA PHE A 106 -7.10 14.44 11.22
C PHE A 106 -8.60 14.77 11.36
N GLU A 107 -9.05 15.37 12.48
CA GLU A 107 -10.44 15.85 12.60
C GLU A 107 -10.74 17.03 11.66
N GLU A 108 -9.76 17.88 11.35
CA GLU A 108 -9.93 18.99 10.40
C GLU A 108 -9.90 18.52 8.93
N LEU A 109 -9.15 17.46 8.62
CA LEU A 109 -9.05 16.94 7.24
C LEU A 109 -10.09 15.87 6.90
N PHE A 110 -10.69 15.17 7.88
CA PHE A 110 -11.58 14.02 7.64
C PHE A 110 -12.85 14.01 8.49
N PRO A 111 -13.74 15.02 8.34
CA PRO A 111 -15.00 15.07 9.09
C PRO A 111 -15.99 13.94 8.73
N ASP A 112 -15.84 13.31 7.56
CA ASP A 112 -16.79 12.31 7.04
C ASP A 112 -16.43 10.84 7.39
N TYR A 113 -15.42 10.60 8.23
CA TYR A 113 -15.00 9.25 8.64
C TYR A 113 -15.59 8.81 9.99
N VAL A 114 -16.56 9.57 10.53
CA VAL A 114 -17.31 9.26 11.76
C VAL A 114 -18.80 9.13 11.46
#